data_AF-A0A9W8UR33-F1
#
_entry.id   AF-A0A9W8UR33-F1
#
_cell.length_a   1.000
_cell.length_b   1.000
_cell.length_c   1.000
_cell.angle_alpha   90.00
_cell.angle_beta   90.00
_cell.angle_gamma   90.00
#
_symmetry.space_group_name_H-M   'P 1'
#
loop_
_entity.id
_entity.type
_entity.pdbx_description
1 polymer ?
#
loop_
_entity_poly.entity_id
_entity_poly.type
_entity_poly.pdbx_seq_one_letter_code
_entity_poly.pdbx_strand_id
1 'polypeptide(L)'
;MKLEIKGIVDGRILGCFIAAATLQRRDIEMSSKKPTGKAQRSAIADVVAREYTIHMHKRLHGVTFKKRAPRAIKEIKDFAVKAMGTTDVRVDPALNKKVWENGVKGVAYRLRIRISRRRNDEEGAKEKLYSYVQAVNVKNPKGLHTVVVEE
;
A
#
# COMPACT_ATOMS: atom_id res chain seq x y z
N MET A 1 -61.47 13.15 -34.73
CA MET A 1 -62.01 14.49 -34.41
C MET A 1 -60.89 15.51 -34.55
N LYS A 2 -61.22 16.66 -35.16
CA LYS A 2 -60.34 17.72 -35.66
C LYS A 2 -59.25 18.18 -34.68
N LEU A 3 -58.03 18.28 -35.20
CA LEU A 3 -57.01 19.26 -34.83
C LEU A 3 -57.27 20.53 -35.65
N GLU A 4 -57.36 21.68 -35.00
CA GLU A 4 -57.25 23.04 -35.53
C GLU A 4 -57.22 23.96 -34.28
N ILE A 5 -56.44 25.02 -34.08
CA ILE A 5 -55.82 26.03 -34.96
C ILE A 5 -54.80 26.84 -34.11
N LYS A 6 -53.77 27.39 -34.80
CA LYS A 6 -52.99 28.65 -34.63
C LYS A 6 -52.93 29.28 -33.20
N GLY A 7 -51.79 29.62 -32.63
CA GLY A 7 -50.69 30.39 -33.20
C GLY A 7 -50.71 31.84 -32.68
N ILE A 8 -49.69 32.19 -31.88
CA ILE A 8 -48.97 33.48 -31.84
C ILE A 8 -49.77 34.76 -31.44
N VAL A 9 -49.44 35.43 -30.32
CA VAL A 9 -48.61 36.66 -30.18
C VAL A 9 -48.68 37.23 -28.74
N ASP A 10 -47.51 37.63 -28.22
CA ASP A 10 -47.18 38.82 -27.40
C ASP A 10 -48.10 39.24 -26.23
N GLY A 11 -47.68 39.37 -24.97
CA GLY A 11 -46.41 39.90 -24.45
C GLY A 11 -46.64 41.22 -23.67
N ARG A 12 -46.82 41.15 -22.34
CA ARG A 12 -46.55 42.20 -21.29
C ARG A 12 -47.03 41.71 -19.90
N ILE A 13 -46.14 41.22 -19.02
CA ILE A 13 -45.44 41.88 -17.87
C ILE A 13 -46.31 42.20 -16.63
N LEU A 14 -46.18 41.35 -15.59
CA LEU A 14 -45.93 41.60 -14.14
C LEU A 14 -46.03 40.19 -13.48
N GLY A 15 -45.07 39.57 -12.78
CA GLY A 15 -44.00 40.06 -11.91
C GLY A 15 -44.29 39.62 -10.46
N CYS A 16 -43.88 38.40 -10.04
CA CYS A 16 -43.55 38.00 -8.65
C CYS A 16 -43.09 36.51 -8.63
N PHE A 17 -41.80 36.22 -8.67
CA PHE A 17 -40.87 36.01 -7.54
C PHE A 17 -40.95 34.63 -6.84
N ILE A 18 -39.88 33.85 -7.04
CA ILE A 18 -39.13 32.99 -6.09
C ILE A 18 -39.16 31.45 -6.31
N ALA A 19 -38.04 30.99 -6.90
CA ALA A 19 -37.24 29.77 -6.70
C ALA A 19 -37.94 28.40 -6.71
N ALA A 20 -37.84 27.54 -7.73
CA ALA A 20 -36.65 26.86 -8.32
C ALA A 20 -35.90 25.92 -7.37
N ALA A 21 -36.18 24.61 -7.46
CA ALA A 21 -35.18 23.54 -7.55
C ALA A 21 -35.86 22.17 -7.78
N THR A 22 -35.95 21.77 -9.04
CA THR A 22 -36.35 20.45 -9.56
C THR A 22 -35.36 19.35 -9.15
N LEU A 23 -35.87 18.29 -8.51
CA LEU A 23 -35.11 17.09 -8.17
C LEU A 23 -35.13 16.10 -9.34
N GLN A 24 -34.20 16.26 -10.30
CA GLN A 24 -33.96 15.26 -11.36
C GLN A 24 -32.82 14.31 -10.92
N ARG A 25 -33.14 13.02 -10.77
CA ARG A 25 -32.16 11.93 -10.67
C ARG A 25 -31.25 11.95 -11.91
N ARG A 26 -29.93 11.95 -11.72
CA ARG A 26 -28.94 11.71 -12.77
C ARG A 26 -28.36 10.32 -12.57
N ASP A 27 -28.67 9.42 -13.48
CA ASP A 27 -27.97 8.15 -13.60
C ASP A 27 -26.57 8.40 -14.16
N ILE A 28 -25.55 7.93 -13.44
CA ILE A 28 -24.15 7.98 -13.86
C ILE A 28 -23.84 6.67 -14.58
N GLU A 29 -23.72 6.70 -15.91
CA GLU A 29 -23.17 5.60 -16.71
C GLU A 29 -21.67 5.44 -16.41
N MET A 30 -21.28 4.28 -15.85
CA MET A 30 -19.88 3.91 -15.68
C MET A 30 -19.37 3.20 -16.94
N SER A 31 -18.54 3.90 -17.72
CA SER A 31 -17.77 3.35 -18.83
C SER A 31 -16.78 2.27 -18.36
N SER A 32 -16.96 1.03 -18.81
CA SER A 32 -16.09 -0.11 -18.52
C SER A 32 -14.79 -0.07 -19.35
N LYS A 33 -13.68 0.34 -18.73
CA LYS A 33 -12.33 0.15 -19.29
C LYS A 33 -11.97 -1.34 -19.28
N LYS A 34 -11.84 -1.96 -20.46
CA LYS A 34 -11.30 -3.33 -20.64
C LYS A 34 -9.87 -3.39 -20.06
N PRO A 35 -9.53 -4.36 -19.19
CA PRO A 35 -8.15 -4.52 -18.73
C PRO A 35 -7.30 -5.05 -19.88
N THR A 36 -6.36 -4.24 -20.33
CA THR A 36 -5.26 -4.62 -21.23
C THR A 36 -4.53 -5.85 -20.67
N GLY A 37 -4.35 -6.87 -21.52
CA GLY A 37 -3.79 -8.17 -21.17
C GLY A 37 -2.48 -8.05 -20.38
N LYS A 38 -2.40 -8.79 -19.27
CA LYS A 38 -1.20 -8.85 -18.43
C LYS A 38 -0.13 -9.63 -19.19
N ALA A 39 1.00 -8.98 -19.48
CA ALA A 39 2.21 -9.69 -19.87
C ALA A 39 2.54 -10.74 -18.79
N GLN A 40 2.69 -12.00 -19.22
CA GLN A 40 3.00 -13.13 -18.33
C GLN A 40 4.36 -12.87 -17.68
N ARG A 41 4.37 -12.55 -16.39
CA ARG A 41 5.60 -12.31 -15.62
C ARG A 41 6.37 -13.63 -15.55
N SER A 42 7.66 -13.59 -15.88
CA SER A 42 8.51 -14.79 -15.90
C SER A 42 8.83 -15.25 -14.48
N ALA A 43 8.94 -16.56 -14.30
CA ALA A 43 9.12 -17.20 -12.99
C ALA A 43 10.44 -16.78 -12.29
N ILE A 44 11.43 -16.28 -13.05
CA ILE A 44 12.69 -15.73 -12.53
C ILE A 44 12.47 -14.36 -11.88
N ALA A 45 11.57 -13.54 -12.42
CA ALA A 45 11.21 -12.25 -11.83
C ALA A 45 10.52 -12.39 -10.46
N ASP A 46 10.12 -13.62 -10.09
CA ASP A 46 9.53 -13.89 -8.79
C ASP A 46 10.58 -14.07 -7.68
N VAL A 47 11.83 -14.41 -7.99
CA VAL A 47 12.89 -14.48 -6.97
C VAL A 47 13.66 -13.17 -6.98
N VAL A 48 13.58 -12.41 -5.88
CA VAL A 48 14.12 -11.05 -5.81
C VAL A 48 14.63 -10.78 -4.41
N ALA A 49 15.87 -10.30 -4.31
CA ALA A 49 16.42 -9.72 -3.09
C ALA A 49 16.60 -8.21 -3.24
N ARG A 50 16.12 -7.46 -2.26
CA ARG A 50 16.21 -5.99 -2.23
C ARG A 50 16.56 -5.51 -0.85
N GLU A 51 17.39 -4.48 -0.80
CA GLU A 51 17.67 -3.76 0.42
C GLU A 51 16.84 -2.49 0.53
N TYR A 52 16.23 -2.31 1.69
CA TYR A 52 15.39 -1.18 2.02
C TYR A 52 15.88 -0.48 3.29
N THR A 53 15.69 0.83 3.33
CA THR A 53 15.83 1.61 4.55
C THR A 53 14.44 1.90 5.10
N ILE A 54 14.10 1.34 6.26
CA ILE A 54 12.83 1.64 6.93
C ILE A 54 13.00 2.83 7.85
N HIS A 55 12.12 3.82 7.73
CA HIS A 55 12.01 4.93 8.66
C HIS A 55 11.10 4.58 9.86
N MET A 56 11.68 3.91 10.87
CA MET A 56 10.94 3.43 12.05
C MET A 56 10.35 4.56 12.90
N HIS A 57 11.04 5.71 13.01
CA HIS A 57 10.56 6.81 13.85
C HIS A 57 9.20 7.38 13.38
N LYS A 58 8.92 7.41 12.07
CA LYS A 58 7.61 7.84 11.55
C LYS A 58 6.51 6.81 11.85
N ARG A 59 6.84 5.52 11.74
CA ARG A 59 5.90 4.41 11.98
C ARG A 59 5.56 4.23 13.45
N LEU A 60 6.52 4.51 14.33
CA LEU A 60 6.40 4.35 15.78
C LEU A 60 6.03 5.66 16.50
N HIS A 61 5.59 6.67 15.76
CA HIS A 61 5.15 7.94 16.34
C HIS A 61 3.90 7.72 17.20
N GLY A 62 3.84 8.33 18.39
CA GLY A 62 2.70 8.22 19.30
C GLY A 62 2.52 6.86 20.00
N VAL A 63 3.42 5.89 19.80
CA VAL A 63 3.32 4.58 20.46
C VAL A 63 3.84 4.65 21.89
N THR A 64 3.10 4.08 22.84
CA THR A 64 3.54 3.91 24.24
C THR A 64 4.87 3.18 24.33
N PHE A 65 5.80 3.66 25.15
CA PHE A 65 7.17 3.13 25.22
C PHE A 65 7.25 1.63 25.47
N LYS A 66 6.38 1.07 26.32
CA LYS A 66 6.33 -0.37 26.63
C LYS A 66 6.00 -1.25 25.41
N LYS A 67 5.37 -0.69 24.37
CA LYS A 67 4.93 -1.43 23.17
C LYS A 67 5.74 -1.08 21.92
N ARG A 68 6.79 -0.26 22.04
CA ARG A 68 7.50 0.31 20.87
C ARG A 68 8.30 -0.74 20.09
N ALA A 69 9.15 -1.55 20.73
CA ALA A 69 9.85 -2.65 20.06
C ALA A 69 8.93 -3.77 19.52
N PRO A 70 7.91 -4.24 20.28
CA PRO A 70 6.92 -5.18 19.73
C PRO A 70 6.16 -4.64 18.51
N ARG A 71 5.79 -3.34 18.53
CA ARG A 71 5.18 -2.67 17.37
C ARG A 71 6.16 -2.53 16.21
N ALA A 72 7.44 -2.29 16.48
CA ALA A 72 8.47 -2.21 15.45
C ALA A 72 8.55 -3.49 14.61
N ILE A 73 8.51 -4.65 15.25
CA ILE A 73 8.54 -5.94 14.55
C ILE A 73 7.30 -6.13 13.67
N LYS A 74 6.12 -5.73 14.17
CA LYS A 74 4.87 -5.78 13.38
C LYS A 74 4.98 -4.88 12.16
N GLU A 75 5.46 -3.65 12.33
CA GLU A 75 5.67 -2.71 11.23
C GLU A 75 6.70 -3.20 10.20
N ILE A 76 7.75 -3.92 10.63
CA ILE A 76 8.71 -4.54 9.71
C ILE A 76 8.03 -5.64 8.89
N LYS A 77 7.18 -6.47 9.53
CA LYS A 77 6.39 -7.48 8.81
C LYS A 77 5.44 -6.83 7.82
N ASP A 78 4.67 -5.83 8.24
CA ASP A 78 3.73 -5.11 7.38
C ASP A 78 4.44 -4.42 6.21
N PHE A 79 5.66 -3.92 6.43
CA PHE A 79 6.50 -3.38 5.37
C PHE A 79 6.90 -4.44 4.35
N ALA A 80 7.32 -5.62 4.80
CA ALA A 80 7.68 -6.72 3.91
C ALA A 80 6.48 -7.23 3.09
N VAL A 81 5.30 -7.38 3.72
CA VAL A 81 4.06 -7.72 3.02
C VAL A 81 3.74 -6.69 1.93
N LYS A 82 3.84 -5.38 2.24
CA LYS A 82 3.57 -4.31 1.27
C LYS A 82 4.61 -4.23 0.16
N ALA A 83 5.88 -4.48 0.45
CA ALA A 83 6.97 -4.36 -0.51
C ALA A 83 7.05 -5.55 -1.48
N MET A 84 6.84 -6.77 -0.98
CA MET A 84 7.00 -8.01 -1.77
C MET A 84 5.67 -8.66 -2.19
N GLY A 85 4.56 -8.29 -1.56
CA GLY A 85 3.23 -8.85 -1.82
C GLY A 85 3.03 -10.27 -1.32
N THR A 86 3.83 -10.73 -0.35
CA THR A 86 3.73 -12.07 0.24
C THR A 86 3.04 -12.03 1.60
N THR A 87 2.20 -13.01 1.89
CA THR A 87 1.51 -13.17 3.18
C THR A 87 2.41 -13.83 4.24
N ASP A 88 3.26 -14.80 3.86
CA ASP A 88 4.26 -15.39 4.74
C ASP A 88 5.53 -14.53 4.81
N VAL A 89 5.82 -14.02 6.01
CA VAL A 89 7.01 -13.20 6.31
C VAL A 89 7.74 -13.78 7.51
N ARG A 90 8.96 -14.24 7.26
CA ARG A 90 9.87 -14.82 8.24
C ARG A 90 10.92 -13.78 8.63
N VAL A 91 10.99 -13.49 9.92
CA VAL A 91 11.92 -12.51 10.49
C VAL A 91 13.15 -13.23 11.01
N ASP A 92 14.33 -12.83 10.55
CA ASP A 92 15.59 -13.37 11.03
C ASP A 92 15.83 -13.05 12.52
N PRO A 93 16.38 -13.99 13.31
CA PRO A 93 16.71 -13.74 14.71
C PRO A 93 17.72 -12.61 14.91
N ALA A 94 18.65 -12.37 13.99
CA ALA A 94 19.59 -11.25 14.11
C ALA A 94 18.90 -9.90 13.93
N LEU A 95 17.86 -9.83 13.08
CA LEU A 95 17.00 -8.66 13.00
C LEU A 95 16.25 -8.41 14.29
N ASN A 96 15.74 -9.47 14.92
CA ASN A 96 15.11 -9.34 16.24
C ASN A 96 16.12 -8.78 17.26
N LYS A 97 17.32 -9.35 17.35
CA LYS A 97 18.36 -8.86 18.27
C LYS A 97 18.66 -7.37 18.09
N LYS A 98 18.84 -6.88 16.84
CA LYS A 98 19.07 -5.44 16.58
C LYS A 98 17.92 -4.53 16.99
N VAL A 99 16.68 -4.97 16.80
CA VAL A 99 15.51 -4.17 17.21
C VAL A 99 15.43 -4.05 18.73
N TRP A 100 15.88 -5.07 19.45
CA TRP A 100 15.84 -5.16 20.91
C TRP A 100 17.15 -4.74 21.61
N GLU A 101 18.22 -4.43 20.89
CA GLU A 101 19.57 -4.14 21.43
C GLU A 101 19.55 -3.01 22.47
N ASN A 102 18.83 -1.93 22.21
CA ASN A 102 18.72 -0.78 23.12
C ASN A 102 17.49 -0.87 24.06
N GLY A 103 16.89 -2.05 24.17
CA GLY A 103 15.68 -2.31 24.98
C GLY A 103 14.38 -1.83 24.35
N VAL A 104 13.28 -1.92 25.11
CA VAL A 104 11.90 -1.77 24.60
C VAL A 104 11.60 -0.39 23.99
N LYS A 105 12.24 0.67 24.51
CA LYS A 105 12.07 2.06 24.05
C LYS A 105 13.06 2.45 22.96
N GLY A 106 14.21 1.78 22.88
CA GLY A 106 15.39 2.21 22.12
C GLY A 106 15.43 1.79 20.65
N VAL A 107 14.28 1.66 19.98
CA VAL A 107 14.26 1.24 18.57
C VAL A 107 15.00 2.24 17.69
N ALA A 108 15.93 1.76 16.86
CA ALA A 108 16.69 2.57 15.92
C ALA A 108 15.75 3.39 15.01
N TYR A 109 16.05 4.67 14.80
CA TYR A 109 15.19 5.57 14.01
C TYR A 109 15.07 5.17 12.54
N ARG A 110 16.16 4.63 11.99
CA ARG A 110 16.24 4.07 10.65
C ARG A 110 16.94 2.73 10.74
N LEU A 111 16.43 1.77 9.98
CA LEU A 111 16.94 0.40 10.01
C LEU A 111 17.08 -0.08 8.56
N ARG A 112 18.29 -0.51 8.19
CA ARG A 112 18.58 -1.09 6.87
C ARG A 112 18.32 -2.59 6.94
N ILE A 113 17.42 -3.04 6.07
CA ILE A 113 17.04 -4.46 5.97
C ILE A 113 17.27 -4.96 4.57
N ARG A 114 17.52 -6.25 4.47
CA ARG A 114 17.45 -7.01 3.22
C ARG A 114 16.21 -7.87 3.28
N ILE A 115 15.40 -7.82 2.24
CA ILE A 115 14.24 -8.68 2.07
C ILE A 115 14.52 -9.54 0.86
N SER A 116 14.48 -10.86 1.07
CA SER A 116 14.72 -11.85 0.04
C SER A 116 13.45 -12.67 -0.14
N ARG A 117 12.86 -12.60 -1.33
CA ARG A 117 11.69 -13.41 -1.68
C ARG A 117 12.17 -14.73 -2.27
N ARG A 118 11.90 -15.83 -1.57
CA ARG A 118 12.34 -17.19 -1.92
C ARG A 118 11.12 -18.09 -2.16
N ARG A 119 11.33 -19.15 -2.94
CA ARG A 119 10.31 -20.20 -3.14
C ARG A 119 10.34 -21.17 -1.97
N ASN A 120 9.17 -21.66 -1.61
CA ASN A 120 9.04 -22.70 -0.60
C ASN A 120 9.06 -24.08 -1.28
N ASP A 121 9.91 -24.98 -0.78
CA ASP A 121 10.08 -26.34 -1.30
C ASP A 121 9.34 -27.39 -0.45
N GLU A 122 8.70 -26.99 0.66
CA GLU A 122 7.91 -27.89 1.49
C GLU A 122 6.53 -28.19 0.85
N GLU A 123 6.25 -29.49 0.62
CA GLU A 123 5.07 -30.03 -0.10
C GLU A 123 3.68 -29.73 0.50
N GLY A 124 3.59 -29.00 1.63
CA GLY A 124 2.32 -28.67 2.31
C GLY A 124 2.03 -27.18 2.49
N ALA A 125 2.82 -26.30 1.87
CA ALA A 125 2.71 -24.87 2.12
C ALA A 125 1.50 -24.22 1.43
N LYS A 126 0.74 -23.42 2.18
CA LYS A 126 -0.40 -22.64 1.66
C LYS A 126 0.01 -21.62 0.59
N GLU A 127 1.27 -21.15 0.65
CA GLU A 127 1.80 -20.10 -0.20
C GLU A 127 3.12 -20.57 -0.82
N LYS A 128 3.28 -20.33 -2.12
CA LYS A 128 4.46 -20.78 -2.90
C LYS A 128 5.71 -19.95 -2.63
N LEU A 129 5.53 -18.72 -2.15
CA LEU A 129 6.58 -17.72 -1.96
C LEU A 129 6.56 -17.24 -0.51
N TYR A 130 7.73 -17.12 0.10
CA TYR A 130 7.89 -16.47 1.39
C TYR A 130 8.93 -15.36 1.30
N SER A 131 8.78 -14.36 2.17
CA SER A 131 9.78 -13.30 2.33
C SER A 131 10.60 -13.56 3.58
N TYR A 132 11.93 -13.59 3.43
CA TYR A 132 12.88 -13.63 4.52
C TYR A 132 13.45 -12.23 4.76
N VAL A 133 13.40 -11.75 6.00
CA VAL A 133 13.86 -10.41 6.35
C VAL A 133 15.10 -10.48 7.23
N GLN A 134 16.21 -9.96 6.72
CA GLN A 134 17.51 -9.90 7.40
C GLN A 134 17.88 -8.46 7.76
N ALA A 135 18.73 -8.31 8.77
CA ALA A 135 19.27 -7.01 9.14
C ALA A 135 20.63 -6.76 8.48
N VAL A 136 20.81 -5.60 7.86
CA VAL A 136 22.11 -5.19 7.31
C VAL A 136 22.78 -4.25 8.32
N ASN A 137 24.03 -4.53 8.69
CA ASN A 137 24.80 -3.67 9.59
C ASN A 137 25.40 -2.53 8.77
N VAL A 138 24.80 -1.34 8.85
CA VAL A 138 25.34 -0.12 8.23
C VAL A 138 25.48 0.94 9.31
N LYS A 139 26.64 1.59 9.37
CA LYS A 139 26.93 2.65 10.37
C LYS A 139 26.00 3.86 10.21
N ASN A 140 25.67 4.25 8.97
CA ASN A 140 24.74 5.34 8.69
C ASN A 140 23.72 4.94 7.60
N PRO A 141 22.45 4.66 7.97
CA PRO A 141 21.40 4.29 7.02
C PRO A 141 20.75 5.49 6.29
N LYS A 142 21.15 6.73 6.57
CA LYS A 142 20.53 7.92 5.96
C LYS A 142 20.97 8.10 4.50
N GLY A 143 20.01 8.37 3.61
CA GLY A 143 20.29 8.65 2.19
C GLY A 143 20.49 7.41 1.31
N LEU A 144 20.47 6.20 1.88
CA LEU A 144 20.57 4.97 1.11
C LEU A 144 19.24 4.64 0.44
N HIS A 145 19.25 4.63 -0.89
CA HIS A 145 18.14 4.23 -1.74
C HIS A 145 17.92 2.72 -1.71
N THR A 146 16.82 2.29 -2.31
CA THR A 146 16.53 0.86 -2.49
C THR A 146 17.49 0.27 -3.50
N VAL A 147 18.18 -0.79 -3.13
CA VAL A 147 19.18 -1.46 -3.98
C VAL A 147 18.71 -2.89 -4.22
N VAL A 148 18.73 -3.34 -5.47
CA VAL A 148 18.53 -4.76 -5.80
C VAL A 148 19.84 -5.47 -5.50
N VAL A 149 19.77 -6.54 -4.72
CA VAL A 149 20.93 -7.37 -4.40
C VAL A 149 20.79 -8.64 -5.19
N GLU A 150 21.86 -9.03 -5.87
CA GLU A 150 21.98 -10.35 -6.48
C GLU A 150 22.41 -11.33 -5.37
N GLU A 151 21.58 -12.33 -5.12
CA GLU A 151 21.90 -13.47 -4.24
C GLU A 151 22.41 -14.64 -5.07
#